data_AF-A0A392PQ28-F1
#
_entry.id   AF-A0A392PQ28-F1
#
_cell.length_a   1.000
_cell.length_b   1.000
_cell.length_c   1.000
_cell.angle_alpha   90.00
_cell.angle_beta   90.00
_cell.angle_gamma   90.00
#
_symmetry.space_group_name_H-M   'P 1'
#
loop_
_entity.id
_entity.type
_entity.pdbx_description
1 polymer ?
#
loop_
_entity_poly.entity_id
_entity_poly.type
_entity_poly.pdbx_seq_one_letter_code
_entity_poly.pdbx_strand_id
1 'polypeptide(L)' 'FKKGLWRKTMPKGLKMKKFIERPDGTLVHDTTYVGEDAWEDDQESSEEHVKQIIEDDERLNSEEKKELTKDLAISGSL' A
#
# COMPACT_ATOMS: atom_id res chain seq x y z
N PHE A 1 -4.54 2.48 -20.93
CA PHE A 1 -3.99 3.37 -19.87
C PHE A 1 -3.24 2.49 -18.88
N LYS A 2 -1.95 2.75 -18.60
CA LYS A 2 -1.21 2.02 -17.56
C LYS A 2 -1.81 2.38 -16.19
N LYS A 3 -2.28 1.37 -15.45
CA LYS A 3 -2.76 1.51 -14.06
C LYS A 3 -1.64 2.21 -13.25
N GLY A 4 -1.96 3.28 -12.54
CA GLY A 4 -1.01 3.99 -11.66
C GLY A 4 -0.18 5.13 -12.26
N LEU A 5 -0.19 5.38 -13.59
CA LEU A 5 0.57 6.53 -14.15
C LEU A 5 0.07 7.88 -13.59
N TRP A 6 -1.22 7.98 -13.33
CA TRP A 6 -1.88 9.13 -12.73
C TRP A 6 -1.37 9.46 -11.31
N ARG A 7 -0.90 8.46 -10.55
CA ARG A 7 -0.30 8.66 -9.23
C ARG A 7 1.04 9.40 -9.33
N LYS A 8 1.90 9.01 -10.29
CA LYS A 8 3.23 9.61 -10.48
C LYS A 8 3.17 11.06 -10.97
N THR A 9 2.12 11.41 -11.72
CA THR A 9 1.92 12.75 -12.27
C THR A 9 1.07 13.65 -11.37
N MET A 10 0.54 13.14 -10.26
CA MET A 10 -0.29 13.93 -9.35
C MET A 10 0.56 14.82 -8.45
N PRO A 11 0.20 16.10 -8.27
CA PRO A 11 0.86 16.95 -7.30
C PRO A 11 0.61 16.44 -5.88
N LYS A 12 1.64 16.49 -5.04
CA LYS A 12 1.55 16.12 -3.61
C LYS A 12 0.44 16.93 -2.94
N GLY A 13 -0.41 16.25 -2.16
CA GLY A 13 -1.52 16.87 -1.43
C GLY A 13 -2.85 16.98 -2.18
N LEU A 14 -2.93 16.54 -3.45
CA LEU A 14 -4.20 16.42 -4.15
C LEU A 14 -4.96 15.17 -3.66
N LYS A 15 -6.22 15.33 -3.24
CA LYS A 15 -7.09 14.23 -2.77
C LYS A 15 -8.23 14.00 -3.78
N MET A 16 -8.28 12.82 -4.37
CA MET A 16 -9.40 12.43 -5.23
C MET A 16 -10.62 12.03 -4.39
N LYS A 17 -11.80 12.38 -4.87
CA LYS A 17 -13.10 12.02 -4.27
C LYS A 17 -13.95 11.34 -5.35
N LYS A 18 -14.57 10.22 -5.00
CA LYS A 18 -15.48 9.53 -5.92
C LYS A 18 -16.87 10.12 -5.83
N PHE A 19 -17.49 10.31 -6.99
CA PHE A 19 -18.88 10.75 -7.11
C PHE A 19 -19.66 9.70 -7.89
N ILE A 20 -20.92 9.50 -7.52
CA ILE A 20 -21.87 8.62 -8.21
C ILE A 20 -22.94 9.52 -8.85
N GLU A 21 -23.21 9.27 -10.12
CA GLU A 21 -24.29 9.92 -10.85
C GLU A 21 -25.61 9.25 -10.47
N ARG A 22 -26.58 10.07 -10.05
CA ARG A 22 -27.95 9.64 -9.79
C ARG A 22 -28.80 9.76 -11.06
N PRO A 23 -29.98 9.10 -11.12
CA PRO A 23 -30.85 9.13 -12.30
C PRO A 23 -31.32 10.54 -12.72
N ASP A 24 -31.28 11.50 -11.80
CA ASP A 24 -31.57 12.92 -12.02
C ASP A 24 -30.36 13.72 -12.54
N GLY A 25 -29.22 13.07 -12.79
CA GLY A 25 -27.98 13.69 -13.24
C GLY A 25 -27.17 14.36 -12.13
N THR A 26 -27.63 14.30 -10.87
CA THR A 26 -26.90 14.90 -9.75
C THR A 26 -25.70 14.02 -9.36
N LEU A 27 -24.54 14.65 -9.15
CA LEU A 27 -23.35 13.97 -8.64
C LEU A 27 -23.33 13.98 -7.11
N VAL A 28 -23.32 12.81 -6.50
CA VAL A 28 -23.26 12.66 -5.03
C VAL A 28 -21.93 12.05 -4.62
N HIS A 29 -21.28 12.68 -3.64
CA HIS A 29 -20.02 12.17 -3.09
C HIS A 29 -20.26 10.83 -2.41
N ASP A 30 -19.53 9.81 -2.87
CA ASP A 30 -19.54 8.48 -2.28
C ASP A 30 -18.61 8.47 -1.07
N THR A 31 -19.19 8.59 0.12
CA THR A 31 -18.43 8.54 1.40
C THR A 31 -17.99 7.12 1.77
N THR A 32 -18.49 6.09 1.09
CA THR A 32 -18.11 4.69 1.33
C THR A 32 -16.90 4.28 0.51
N TYR A 33 -16.57 5.03 -0.54
CA TYR A 33 -15.41 4.78 -1.36
C TYR A 33 -14.15 5.39 -0.77
N VAL A 34 -13.26 4.51 -0.33
CA VAL A 34 -11.95 4.87 0.27
C VAL A 34 -10.83 5.01 -0.76
N GLY A 35 -11.07 4.66 -2.03
CA GLY A 35 -10.06 4.54 -3.09
C GLY A 35 -9.95 3.10 -3.60
N GLU A 36 -9.60 2.89 -4.87
CA GLU A 36 -9.37 1.54 -5.45
C GLU A 36 -8.17 0.82 -4.83
N ASP A 37 -7.33 1.55 -4.12
CA ASP A 37 -6.03 1.15 -3.62
C ASP A 37 -5.71 2.19 -2.53
N ALA A 38 -6.53 2.11 -1.48
CA ALA A 38 -6.51 2.97 -0.29
C ALA A 38 -5.52 2.46 0.77
N TRP A 39 -4.95 1.27 0.53
CA TRP A 39 -4.06 0.54 1.41
C TRP A 39 -2.81 0.02 0.71
N GLU A 40 -2.66 0.23 -0.62
CA GLU A 40 -1.41 -0.08 -1.35
C GLU A 40 -0.60 1.18 -1.65
N ASP A 41 -0.72 2.18 -0.76
CA ASP A 41 0.38 3.12 -0.60
C ASP A 41 1.53 2.38 0.14
N ASP A 42 2.68 2.29 -0.52
CA ASP A 42 3.99 1.90 0.04
C ASP A 42 4.29 0.42 0.33
N GLN A 43 3.55 -0.54 -0.24
CA GLN A 43 3.94 -1.94 -0.06
C GLN A 43 5.36 -2.25 -0.62
N GLU A 44 5.76 -1.58 -1.71
CA GLU A 44 7.08 -1.69 -2.34
C GLU A 44 8.24 -1.16 -1.46
N SER A 45 7.98 -0.27 -0.49
CA SER A 45 9.00 0.22 0.46
C SER A 45 8.96 -0.47 1.83
N SER A 46 7.89 -1.22 2.11
CA SER A 46 7.65 -1.82 3.42
C SER A 46 8.42 -3.12 3.65
N GLU A 47 8.54 -3.99 2.64
CA GLU A 47 9.14 -5.32 2.79
C GLU A 47 10.66 -5.26 3.03
N GLU A 48 11.38 -4.45 2.25
CA GLU A 48 12.82 -4.24 2.40
C GLU A 48 13.16 -3.59 3.76
N HIS A 49 12.32 -2.64 4.20
CA HIS A 49 12.49 -1.97 5.48
C HIS A 49 12.23 -2.92 6.67
N VAL A 50 11.20 -3.77 6.59
CA VAL A 50 10.92 -4.77 7.64
C VAL A 50 12.03 -5.82 7.70
N LYS A 51 12.56 -6.25 6.54
CA LYS A 51 13.73 -7.16 6.50
C LYS A 51 14.93 -6.55 7.20
N GLN A 52 15.21 -5.27 6.95
CA GLN A 52 16.33 -4.57 7.57
C GLN A 52 16.15 -4.46 9.10
N ILE A 53 14.94 -4.16 9.59
CA ILE A 53 14.65 -4.12 11.04
C ILE A 53 14.93 -5.48 11.70
N ILE A 54 14.53 -6.58 11.06
CA ILE A 54 14.76 -7.94 11.58
C ILE A 54 16.26 -8.27 11.58
N GLU A 55 17.00 -7.84 10.55
CA GLU A 55 18.44 -8.05 10.44
C GLU A 55 19.24 -7.24 11.48
N ASP A 56 18.87 -5.98 11.72
CA ASP A 56 19.53 -5.07 12.69
C ASP A 56 19.18 -5.39 14.17
N ASP A 57 18.14 -6.17 14.45
CA ASP A 57 17.77 -6.50 15.84
C ASP A 57 18.78 -7.47 16.49
N GLU A 58 19.58 -6.96 17.44
CA GLU A 58 20.60 -7.72 18.16
C GLU A 58 20.02 -8.72 19.18
N ARG A 59 18.72 -8.62 19.52
CA ARG A 59 18.05 -9.48 20.51
C ARG A 59 17.59 -10.80 19.91
N LEU A 60 17.45 -10.86 18.58
CA LEU A 60 17.01 -12.04 17.85
C LEU A 60 18.21 -12.90 17.46
N ASN A 61 18.11 -14.20 17.67
CA ASN A 61 19.09 -15.14 17.14
C ASN A 61 18.86 -15.45 15.65
N SER A 62 19.82 -16.12 15.02
CA SER A 62 19.77 -16.40 13.56
C SER A 62 18.59 -17.29 13.13
N GLU A 63 18.08 -18.14 14.02
CA GLU A 63 16.93 -19.00 13.76
C GLU A 63 15.61 -18.22 13.88
N GLU A 64 15.49 -17.36 14.90
CA GLU A 64 14.35 -16.45 15.09
C GLU A 64 14.21 -15.46 13.92
N LYS A 65 15.32 -14.85 13.47
CA LYS A 65 15.32 -13.96 12.30
C LYS A 65 14.80 -14.67 11.03
N LYS A 66 15.20 -15.94 10.86
CA LYS A 66 14.81 -16.77 9.71
C LYS A 66 13.34 -17.19 9.79
N GLU A 67 12.82 -17.47 10.99
CA GLU A 67 11.41 -17.77 11.22
C GLU A 67 10.54 -16.55 10.93
N LEU A 68 10.88 -15.39 11.50
CA LEU A 68 10.14 -14.14 11.30
C LEU A 68 10.08 -13.71 9.83
N THR A 69 11.20 -13.86 9.09
CA THR A 69 11.23 -13.53 7.66
C THR A 69 10.31 -14.45 6.83
N LYS A 70 10.13 -15.71 7.25
CA LYS A 70 9.22 -16.66 6.59
C LYS A 70 7.77 -16.41 6.94
N ASP A 71 7.46 -16.19 8.22
CA ASP A 71 6.09 -15.94 8.70
C ASP A 71 5.50 -14.67 8.11
N LEU A 72 6.34 -13.65 7.92
CA LEU A 72 5.93 -12.39 7.31
C LEU A 72 5.90 -12.45 5.77
N ALA A 73 6.20 -13.60 5.16
CA ALA A 73 6.24 -13.81 3.71
C ALA A 73 7.08 -12.76 2.93
N ILE A 74 8.05 -12.12 3.60
CA ILE A 74 8.98 -11.13 3.02
C ILE A 74 9.94 -11.78 2.02
N SER A 75 9.97 -13.13 1.98
CA SER A 75 10.54 -13.88 0.87
C SER A 75 9.68 -13.66 -0.38
N GLY A 76 10.06 -12.66 -1.18
CA GLY A 76 9.34 -12.16 -2.35
C GLY A 76 8.50 -13.20 -3.09
N SER A 77 7.23 -12.82 -3.30
CA SER A 77 6.39 -13.47 -4.30
C SER A 77 7.08 -13.36 -5.66
N LEU A 78 7.28 -14.52 -6.27
CA LEU A 78 7.85 -14.72 -7.60
C LEU A 78 6.92 -14.20 -8.70
#